data_AF-A0A537UIM3-F1
#
_entry.id   AF-A0A537UIM3-F1
#
_cell.length_a   1.000
_cell.length_b   1.000
_cell.length_c   1.000
_cell.angle_alpha   90.00
_cell.angle_beta   90.00
_cell.angle_gamma   90.00
#
_symmetry.space_group_name_H-M   'P 1'
#
loop_
_entity.id
_entity.type
_entity.pdbx_description
1 polymer ?
#
loop_
_entity_poly.entity_id
_entity_poly.type
_entity_poly.pdbx_seq_one_letter_code
_entity_poly.pdbx_strand_id
1 'polypeptide(L)'
;ASSSTPDQVAALQARHGRDAAGHAIEQAMADIAEGLVDAGVRRLVVAGGETSGAVVDRLRIPGFLVGAEIAAGVPVLRAVGARDGEMLLALKSGNFGGPEFFCDALKLMR
;
A
#
# COMPACT_ATOMS: atom_id res chain seq x y z
N ALA A 1 4.38 14.98 2.08
CA ALA A 1 3.36 14.71 1.04
C ALA A 1 2.25 13.81 1.55
N SER A 2 2.51 12.57 2.03
CA SER A 2 1.44 11.68 2.51
C SER A 2 0.77 12.10 3.83
N SER A 3 1.44 12.92 4.64
CA SER A 3 0.93 13.52 5.89
C SER A 3 0.76 15.04 5.80
N SER A 4 0.83 15.59 4.59
CA SER A 4 0.74 17.03 4.35
C SER A 4 -0.70 17.47 4.15
N THR A 5 -1.02 18.72 4.45
CA THR A 5 -2.34 19.28 4.12
C THR A 5 -2.54 19.32 2.60
N PRO A 6 -3.80 19.34 2.11
CA PRO A 6 -4.07 19.47 0.68
C PRO A 6 -3.35 20.66 0.03
N ASP A 7 -3.27 21.79 0.73
CA ASP A 7 -2.58 23.00 0.26
C ASP A 7 -1.06 22.79 0.15
N GLN A 8 -0.46 22.08 1.10
CA GLN A 8 0.97 21.73 1.06
C GLN A 8 1.27 20.75 -0.08
N VAL A 9 0.38 19.79 -0.34
CA VAL A 9 0.49 18.89 -1.49
C VAL A 9 0.41 19.68 -2.79
N ALA A 10 -0.56 20.59 -2.91
CA ALA A 10 -0.71 21.45 -4.10
C ALA A 10 0.53 22.33 -4.33
N ALA A 11 1.09 22.93 -3.27
CA ALA A 11 2.31 23.72 -3.36
C ALA A 11 3.53 22.89 -3.81
N LEU A 12 3.67 21.67 -3.30
CA LEU A 12 4.74 20.75 -3.73
C LEU A 12 4.58 20.37 -5.21
N GLN A 13 3.36 20.01 -5.62
CA GLN A 13 3.04 19.65 -7.00
C GLN A 13 3.27 20.81 -7.97
N ALA A 14 2.95 22.05 -7.56
CA ALA A 14 3.22 23.24 -8.36
C ALA A 14 4.72 23.50 -8.57
N ARG A 15 5.55 23.17 -7.57
CA ARG A 15 7.01 23.36 -7.62
C ARG A 15 7.76 22.28 -8.38
N HIS A 16 7.29 21.04 -8.31
CA HIS A 16 8.03 19.87 -8.81
C HIS A 16 7.33 19.13 -9.96
N GLY A 17 6.15 19.59 -10.38
CA GLY A 17 5.26 18.87 -11.28
C GLY A 17 4.44 17.84 -10.52
N ARG A 18 3.13 17.80 -10.77
CA ARG A 18 2.19 16.90 -10.09
C ARG A 18 2.59 15.43 -10.28
N ASP A 19 2.79 15.03 -11.53
CA ASP A 19 3.03 13.64 -11.89
C ASP A 19 4.41 13.18 -11.42
N ALA A 20 5.43 14.02 -11.58
CA ALA A 20 6.79 13.73 -11.12
C ALA A 20 6.86 13.57 -9.60
N ALA A 21 6.19 14.45 -8.84
CA ALA A 21 6.17 14.36 -7.39
C ALA A 21 5.40 13.12 -6.89
N GLY A 22 4.26 12.80 -7.50
CA GLY A 22 3.48 11.59 -7.19
C GLY A 22 4.29 10.33 -7.45
N HIS A 23 4.84 10.21 -8.66
CA HIS A 23 5.62 9.04 -9.07
C HIS A 23 6.86 8.83 -8.19
N ALA A 24 7.57 9.90 -7.82
CA ALA A 24 8.72 9.80 -6.92
C ALA A 24 8.33 9.23 -5.53
N ILE A 25 7.16 9.61 -5.01
CA ILE A 25 6.66 9.09 -3.73
C ILE A 25 6.24 7.62 -3.87
N GLU A 26 5.55 7.27 -4.94
CA GLU A 26 5.13 5.90 -5.22
C GLU A 26 6.33 4.96 -5.33
N GLN A 27 7.37 5.35 -6.08
CA GLN A 27 8.61 4.58 -6.19
C GLN A 27 9.34 4.44 -4.86
N ALA A 28 9.44 5.53 -4.09
CA ALA A 28 10.07 5.47 -2.77
C ALA A 28 9.30 4.53 -1.80
N MET A 29 7.97 4.54 -1.84
CA MET A 29 7.17 3.60 -1.03
C MET A 29 7.34 2.15 -1.49
N ALA A 30 7.47 1.93 -2.80
CA ALA A 30 7.75 0.62 -3.38
C ALA A 30 9.12 0.09 -2.96
N ASP A 31 10.17 0.93 -2.99
CA ASP A 31 11.52 0.61 -2.49
C ASP A 31 11.47 0.20 -1.00
N ILE A 32 10.76 0.96 -0.18
CA ILE A 32 10.60 0.67 1.24
C ILE A 32 9.88 -0.67 1.45
N ALA A 33 8.82 -0.95 0.69
CA ALA A 33 8.08 -2.19 0.81
C ALA A 33 8.93 -3.42 0.45
N GLU A 34 9.71 -3.35 -0.63
CA GLU A 34 10.68 -4.39 -1.02
C GLU A 34 11.72 -4.61 0.09
N GLY A 35 12.36 -3.54 0.58
CA GLY A 35 13.34 -3.66 1.66
C GLY A 35 12.78 -4.23 2.96
N LEU A 36 11.51 -3.94 3.30
CA LEU A 36 10.83 -4.53 4.45
C LEU A 36 10.55 -6.03 4.24
N VAL A 37 10.12 -6.42 3.04
CA VAL A 37 9.90 -7.83 2.70
C VAL A 37 11.22 -8.60 2.74
N ASP A 38 12.30 -8.03 2.20
CA ASP A 38 13.64 -8.61 2.28
C ASP A 38 14.10 -8.78 3.74
N ALA A 39 13.73 -7.83 4.62
CA ALA A 39 14.00 -7.89 6.05
C ALA A 39 13.09 -8.86 6.84
N GLY A 40 12.20 -9.59 6.16
CA GLY A 40 11.33 -10.61 6.77
C GLY A 40 9.93 -10.15 7.14
N VAL A 41 9.51 -8.93 6.78
CA VAL A 41 8.12 -8.51 6.95
C VAL A 41 7.22 -9.31 6.01
N ARG A 42 6.10 -9.83 6.53
CA ARG A 42 5.14 -10.66 5.77
C ARG A 42 3.70 -10.14 5.83
N ARG A 43 3.49 -8.98 6.44
CA ARG A 43 2.17 -8.34 6.56
C ARG A 43 2.32 -6.86 6.22
N LEU A 44 1.71 -6.44 5.11
CA LEU A 44 1.74 -5.05 4.66
C LEU A 44 0.32 -4.47 4.60
N VAL A 45 0.14 -3.29 5.17
CA VAL A 45 -1.06 -2.48 4.97
C VAL A 45 -0.64 -1.25 4.19
N VAL A 46 -1.16 -1.09 2.97
CA VAL A 46 -0.78 0.00 2.06
C VAL A 46 -2.00 0.88 1.80
N ALA A 47 -1.83 2.19 1.91
CA ALA A 47 -2.89 3.17 1.70
C ALA A 47 -2.58 4.08 0.52
N GLY A 48 -3.57 4.26 -0.36
CA GLY A 48 -3.44 4.98 -1.63
C GLY A 48 -3.45 4.02 -2.81
N GLY A 49 -4.26 4.32 -3.84
CA GLY A 49 -4.42 3.45 -5.01
C GLY A 49 -3.11 3.29 -5.79
N GLU A 50 -2.53 4.40 -6.23
CA GLU A 50 -1.25 4.40 -6.96
C GLU A 50 -0.10 3.83 -6.12
N THR A 51 -0.02 4.18 -4.83
CA THR A 51 0.97 3.60 -3.90
C THR A 51 0.83 2.08 -3.80
N SER A 52 -0.41 1.58 -3.69
CA SER A 52 -0.68 0.14 -3.63
C SER A 52 -0.26 -0.56 -4.93
N GLY A 53 -0.55 0.05 -6.09
CA GLY A 53 -0.10 -0.46 -7.38
C GLY A 53 1.41 -0.56 -7.47
N ALA A 54 2.12 0.53 -7.16
CA ALA A 54 3.58 0.57 -7.19
C ALA A 54 4.24 -0.47 -6.26
N VAL A 55 3.69 -0.68 -5.06
CA VAL A 55 4.17 -1.73 -4.14
C VAL A 55 3.95 -3.13 -4.70
N VAL A 56 2.77 -3.41 -5.24
CA VAL A 56 2.44 -4.73 -5.81
C VAL A 56 3.32 -5.04 -7.03
N ASP A 57 3.52 -4.06 -7.90
CA ASP A 57 4.37 -4.17 -9.08
C ASP A 57 5.83 -4.41 -8.70
N ARG A 58 6.35 -3.67 -7.71
CA ARG A 58 7.73 -3.83 -7.23
C ARG A 58 7.97 -5.21 -6.63
N LEU A 59 7.04 -5.68 -5.80
CA LEU A 59 7.10 -7.01 -5.18
C LEU A 59 6.80 -8.15 -6.18
N ARG A 60 6.42 -7.81 -7.43
CA ARG A 60 6.11 -8.74 -8.51
C ARG A 60 5.10 -9.81 -8.09
N ILE A 61 4.05 -9.40 -7.37
CA ILE A 61 3.03 -10.33 -6.87
C ILE A 61 2.10 -10.71 -8.03
N PRO A 62 2.05 -11.99 -8.45
CA PRO A 62 1.32 -12.38 -9.65
C PRO A 62 -0.19 -12.57 -9.40
N GLY A 63 -0.60 -12.71 -8.14
CA GLY A 63 -2.01 -12.84 -7.81
C GLY A 63 -2.28 -12.87 -6.31
N PHE A 64 -3.56 -12.80 -5.98
CA PHE A 64 -4.05 -12.82 -4.61
C PHE A 64 -5.18 -13.84 -4.43
N LEU A 65 -5.20 -14.48 -3.27
CA LEU A 65 -6.40 -15.09 -2.73
C LEU A 65 -7.13 -14.05 -1.86
N VAL A 66 -8.43 -13.89 -2.11
CA VAL A 66 -9.28 -12.96 -1.38
C VAL A 66 -9.75 -13.61 -0.07
N GLY A 67 -9.45 -12.96 1.04
CA GLY A 67 -9.82 -13.39 2.39
C GLY A 67 -10.98 -12.57 2.99
N ALA A 68 -10.98 -12.47 4.32
CA ALA A 68 -12.00 -11.75 5.07
C ALA A 68 -11.99 -10.25 4.73
N GLU A 69 -13.18 -9.64 4.73
CA GLU A 69 -13.35 -8.22 4.50
C GLU A 69 -12.94 -7.41 5.75
N ILE A 70 -12.05 -6.43 5.57
CA ILE A 70 -11.60 -5.52 6.65
C ILE A 70 -12.56 -4.32 6.74
N ALA A 71 -12.92 -3.78 5.58
CA ALA A 71 -13.91 -2.73 5.38
C ALA A 71 -14.57 -2.95 4.02
N ALA A 72 -15.73 -2.33 3.78
CA ALA A 72 -16.47 -2.45 2.52
C ALA A 72 -15.55 -2.24 1.30
N GLY A 73 -15.31 -3.29 0.51
CA GLY A 73 -14.46 -3.26 -0.68
C GLY A 73 -12.94 -3.39 -0.43
N VAL A 74 -12.51 -3.63 0.81
CA VAL A 74 -11.10 -3.81 1.18
C VAL A 74 -10.90 -5.11 1.97
N PRO A 75 -10.60 -6.23 1.31
CA PRO A 75 -10.33 -7.50 1.97
C PRO A 75 -8.87 -7.66 2.38
N VAL A 76 -8.62 -8.64 3.26
CA VAL A 76 -7.29 -9.23 3.44
C VAL A 76 -6.96 -10.02 2.16
N LEU A 77 -5.76 -9.82 1.63
CA LEU A 77 -5.25 -10.51 0.45
C LEU A 77 -4.08 -11.40 0.86
N ARG A 78 -4.06 -12.66 0.41
CA ARG A 78 -2.88 -13.52 0.52
C ARG A 78 -2.18 -13.57 -0.83
N ALA A 79 -0.93 -13.13 -0.88
CA ALA A 79 -0.12 -13.22 -2.09
C ALA A 79 0.13 -14.69 -2.45
N VAL A 80 -0.07 -15.04 -3.72
CA VAL A 80 0.25 -16.37 -4.26
C VAL A 80 1.28 -16.23 -5.36
N GLY A 81 2.24 -17.15 -5.43
CA GLY A 81 3.31 -17.12 -6.44
C GLY A 81 4.34 -16.00 -6.27
N ALA A 82 4.31 -15.27 -5.15
CA ALA A 82 5.34 -14.29 -4.82
C ALA A 82 6.68 -15.00 -4.52
N ARG A 83 7.80 -14.38 -4.94
CA ARG A 83 9.15 -14.96 -4.78
C ARG A 83 9.53 -15.14 -3.31
N ASP A 84 9.11 -14.22 -2.45
CA ASP A 84 9.56 -14.13 -1.06
C ASP A 84 8.70 -14.93 -0.07
N GLY A 85 7.84 -15.79 -0.61
CA GLY A 85 6.96 -16.68 0.13
C GLY A 85 5.56 -16.11 0.36
N GLU A 86 4.80 -16.77 1.23
CA GLU A 86 3.45 -16.32 1.59
C GLU A 86 3.51 -15.01 2.38
N MET A 87 2.70 -14.04 1.97
CA MET A 87 2.51 -12.79 2.69
C MET A 87 1.06 -12.32 2.61
N LEU A 88 0.67 -11.52 3.59
CA LEU A 88 -0.65 -10.90 3.66
C LEU A 88 -0.55 -9.41 3.31
N LEU A 89 -1.52 -8.93 2.54
CA LEU A 89 -1.65 -7.53 2.18
C LEU A 89 -3.06 -7.02 2.48
N ALA A 90 -3.14 -5.73 2.81
CA ALA A 90 -4.38 -4.97 2.76
C ALA A 90 -4.13 -3.72 1.92
N LEU A 91 -4.79 -3.64 0.76
CA LEU A 91 -4.60 -2.56 -0.23
C LEU A 91 -5.79 -1.60 -0.15
N LYS A 92 -5.59 -0.48 0.56
CA LYS A 92 -6.65 0.45 0.90
C LYS A 92 -6.65 1.65 -0.06
N SER A 93 -7.63 1.71 -0.96
CA SER A 93 -7.85 2.91 -1.77
C SER A 93 -8.41 4.06 -0.91
N GLY A 94 -8.30 5.30 -1.44
CA GLY A 94 -8.50 6.58 -0.75
C GLY A 94 -9.40 6.60 0.49
N ASN A 95 -10.70 6.83 0.31
CA ASN A 95 -11.64 7.07 1.43
C ASN A 95 -12.24 5.79 2.05
N PHE A 96 -11.65 4.63 1.79
CA PHE A 96 -12.17 3.35 2.29
C PHE A 96 -11.72 3.06 3.72
N GLY A 97 -12.59 2.43 4.52
CA GLY A 97 -12.31 2.10 5.92
C GLY A 97 -12.53 3.26 6.91
N GLY A 98 -12.63 2.91 8.19
CA GLY A 98 -12.77 3.88 9.28
C GLY A 98 -11.42 4.29 9.89
N PRO A 99 -11.45 5.16 10.93
CA PRO A 99 -10.24 5.58 11.65
C PRO A 99 -9.38 4.42 12.18
N GLU A 100 -10.02 3.30 12.53
CA GLU A 100 -9.37 2.11 13.08
C GLU A 100 -8.87 1.12 12.00
N PHE A 101 -8.97 1.46 10.71
CA PHE A 101 -8.70 0.52 9.61
C PHE A 101 -7.34 -0.19 9.73
N PHE A 102 -6.27 0.53 10.07
CA PHE A 102 -4.93 -0.07 10.19
C PHE A 102 -4.87 -1.10 11.32
N CYS A 103 -5.49 -0.80 12.47
CA CYS A 103 -5.57 -1.71 13.60
C CYS A 103 -6.40 -2.95 13.25
N ASP A 104 -7.53 -2.77 12.57
CA ASP A 104 -8.44 -3.85 12.22
C ASP A 104 -7.85 -4.76 11.14
N ALA A 105 -7.17 -4.19 10.14
CA ALA A 105 -6.41 -4.94 9.15
C ALA A 105 -5.37 -5.86 9.83
N LEU A 106 -4.53 -5.32 10.72
CA LEU A 106 -3.48 -6.09 11.39
C LEU A 106 -4.03 -7.20 12.29
N LYS A 107 -5.22 -7.01 12.91
CA LYS A 107 -5.89 -8.04 13.72
C LYS A 107 -6.42 -9.21 12.87
N LEU A 108 -6.88 -8.92 11.65
CA LEU A 108 -7.40 -9.90 10.70
C LEU A 108 -6.29 -10.63 9.94
N MET A 109 -5.12 -10.00 9.76
CA MET A 109 -3.96 -10.59 9.11
C MET A 109 -3.18 -11.55 10.04
N ARG A 110 -3.70 -12.77 10.17
CA ARG A 110 -3.14 -13.87 10.98
C ARG A 110 -2.41 -14.91 10.14
#